data_AF-A0A6J6BZ57-F1
#
_entry.id   AF-A0A6J6BZ57-F1
#
_cell.length_a   1.000
_cell.length_b   1.000
_cell.length_c   1.000
_cell.angle_alpha   90.00
_cell.angle_beta   90.00
_cell.angle_gamma   90.00
#
_symmetry.space_group_name_H-M   'P 1'
#
loop_
_entity.id
_entity.type
_entity.pdbx_description
1 polymer ?
#
loop_
_entity_poly.entity_id
_entity_poly.type
_entity_poly.pdbx_seq_one_letter_code
_entity_poly.pdbx_strand_id
1 'polypeptide(L)'
;MFKDLGLNADNVTNWDEMLKMLDGMKKKGLVGWAAGDKGGWEAMGTFDILNARINGYQFHVDLLAGREKWTDAKVTEVFTHWSQLLPYMNPNVLDLEWDGAMQLLLQKKAGSMLMGSWFGGNFKEQSQADYDDLSIIPFPEINPEHGRDTIDAPIDGWCVAANGTNNDGGANFLEFAGGMEGVTATLAAKDANGALIPMTSANSGQDTSTYDAFQKEQLAVMGEAKYITQFLDRDTRPDFAGPVVGPAIQSWFKNPKDVSKIQDTLQAQWDALPPLA
;
A
#
# COMPACT_ATOMS: atom_id res chain seq x y z
N MET A 1 10.20 3.84 19.50
CA MET A 1 10.06 2.36 19.64
C MET A 1 11.26 1.57 19.14
N PHE A 2 11.62 1.63 17.84
CA PHE A 2 12.72 0.82 17.26
C PHE A 2 14.03 0.88 18.05
N LYS A 3 14.44 2.10 18.42
CA LYS A 3 15.59 2.36 19.28
C LYS A 3 15.54 1.59 20.61
N ASP A 4 14.39 1.55 21.27
CA ASP A 4 14.17 0.84 22.54
C ASP A 4 14.13 -0.69 22.34
N LEU A 5 13.78 -1.12 21.12
CA LEU A 5 13.86 -2.52 20.72
C LEU A 5 15.28 -2.94 20.34
N GLY A 6 16.22 -2.00 20.21
CA GLY A 6 17.56 -2.24 19.67
C GLY A 6 17.54 -2.57 18.18
N LEU A 7 16.45 -2.22 17.50
CA LEU A 7 16.24 -2.43 16.07
C LEU A 7 16.68 -1.17 15.33
N ASN A 8 17.34 -1.35 14.19
CA ASN A 8 17.66 -0.28 13.26
C ASN A 8 16.84 -0.47 11.99
N ALA A 9 15.97 0.49 11.67
CA ALA A 9 15.18 0.49 10.45
C ALA A 9 16.05 0.42 9.18
N ASP A 10 17.21 1.07 9.20
CA ASP A 10 18.15 1.09 8.07
C ASP A 10 18.76 -0.30 7.77
N ASN A 11 18.67 -1.24 8.73
CA ASN A 11 19.18 -2.60 8.59
C ASN A 11 18.09 -3.60 8.15
N VAL A 12 16.92 -3.13 7.71
CA VAL A 12 15.84 -3.97 7.20
C VAL A 12 15.84 -3.89 5.68
N THR A 13 16.82 -4.54 5.08
CA THR A 13 17.09 -4.43 3.64
C THR A 13 16.56 -5.62 2.85
N ASN A 14 16.45 -6.79 3.51
CA ASN A 14 15.93 -8.02 2.92
C ASN A 14 14.85 -8.67 3.78
N TRP A 15 14.18 -9.65 3.18
CA TRP A 15 13.09 -10.41 3.79
C TRP A 15 13.45 -11.03 5.16
N ASP A 16 14.62 -11.67 5.26
CA ASP A 16 15.07 -12.33 6.49
C ASP A 16 15.28 -11.33 7.63
N GLU A 17 15.80 -10.14 7.32
CA GLU A 17 15.95 -9.04 8.28
C GLU A 17 14.60 -8.51 8.75
N MET A 18 13.62 -8.41 7.86
CA MET A 18 12.26 -8.04 8.24
C MET A 18 11.62 -9.09 9.15
N LEU A 19 11.74 -10.38 8.83
CA LEU A 19 11.22 -11.43 9.72
C LEU A 19 11.91 -11.42 11.09
N LYS A 20 13.22 -11.17 11.15
CA LYS A 20 13.97 -10.98 12.42
C LYS A 20 13.47 -9.77 13.20
N MET A 21 13.19 -8.66 12.52
CA MET A 21 12.61 -7.45 13.11
C MET A 21 11.24 -7.75 13.74
N LEU A 22 10.35 -8.40 12.98
CA LEU A 22 9.00 -8.78 13.44
C LEU A 22 9.06 -9.77 14.62
N ASP A 23 10.00 -10.71 14.60
CA ASP A 23 10.26 -11.64 15.71
C ASP A 23 10.77 -10.92 16.97
N GLY A 24 11.65 -9.94 16.80
CA GLY A 24 12.12 -9.06 17.89
C GLY A 24 10.97 -8.28 18.54
N MET A 25 10.07 -7.73 17.74
CA MET A 25 8.85 -7.04 18.22
C MET A 25 7.94 -7.99 18.99
N LYS A 26 7.66 -9.17 18.42
CA LYS A 26 6.83 -10.20 19.04
C LYS A 26 7.37 -10.68 20.39
N LYS A 27 8.69 -10.91 20.49
CA LYS A 27 9.36 -11.29 21.76
C LYS A 27 9.23 -10.23 22.85
N LYS A 28 8.98 -8.98 22.48
CA LYS A 28 8.73 -7.87 23.41
C LYS A 28 7.24 -7.62 23.67
N GLY A 29 6.37 -8.53 23.21
CA GLY A 29 4.93 -8.49 23.47
C GLY A 29 4.12 -7.59 22.55
N LEU A 30 4.71 -7.12 21.44
CA LEU A 30 4.03 -6.32 20.43
C LEU A 30 3.44 -7.20 19.33
N VAL A 31 2.37 -6.73 18.70
CA VAL A 31 2.02 -7.18 17.35
C VAL A 31 3.15 -6.75 16.42
N GLY A 32 3.79 -7.68 15.70
CA GLY A 32 4.86 -7.31 14.78
C GLY A 32 4.32 -6.49 13.62
N TRP A 33 3.24 -6.99 12.99
CA TRP A 33 2.63 -6.43 11.80
C TRP A 33 1.14 -6.17 12.03
N ALA A 34 0.76 -4.92 12.33
CA ALA A 34 -0.65 -4.56 12.40
C ALA A 34 -1.31 -4.67 11.03
N ALA A 35 -2.43 -5.37 10.96
CA ALA A 35 -3.21 -5.58 9.76
C ALA A 35 -4.72 -5.50 10.07
N GLY A 36 -5.45 -4.97 9.11
CA GLY A 36 -6.90 -5.04 9.01
C GLY A 36 -7.26 -5.55 7.62
N ASP A 37 -8.43 -6.17 7.48
CA ASP A 37 -8.99 -6.58 6.19
C ASP A 37 -10.52 -6.72 6.25
N LYS A 38 -11.18 -5.98 7.14
CA LYS A 38 -12.64 -5.99 7.25
C LYS A 38 -13.31 -5.39 6.01
N GLY A 39 -12.72 -4.34 5.43
CA GLY A 39 -13.17 -3.73 4.17
C GLY A 39 -12.82 -4.55 2.92
N GLY A 40 -11.84 -5.45 3.03
CA GLY A 40 -11.38 -6.35 1.97
C GLY A 40 -10.37 -5.72 1.02
N TRP A 41 -10.15 -4.41 1.10
CA TRP A 41 -9.14 -3.72 0.29
C TRP A 41 -7.82 -3.58 1.03
N GLU A 42 -7.85 -3.49 2.37
CA GLU A 42 -6.70 -3.17 3.20
C GLU A 42 -5.52 -4.15 3.00
N ALA A 43 -5.83 -5.42 2.75
CA ALA A 43 -4.84 -6.45 2.51
C ALA A 43 -4.33 -6.51 1.06
N MET A 44 -4.97 -5.85 0.09
CA MET A 44 -4.56 -5.88 -1.32
C MET A 44 -3.15 -5.34 -1.52
N GLY A 45 -2.79 -4.23 -0.84
CA GLY A 45 -1.44 -3.68 -0.93
C GLY A 45 -0.35 -4.61 -0.36
N THR A 46 -0.72 -5.54 0.53
CA THR A 46 0.22 -6.60 0.97
C THR A 46 0.43 -7.63 -0.14
N PHE A 47 -0.63 -8.03 -0.85
CA PHE A 47 -0.50 -8.88 -2.02
C PHE A 47 0.34 -8.20 -3.12
N ASP A 48 0.06 -6.93 -3.41
CA ASP A 48 0.73 -6.16 -4.46
C ASP A 48 2.24 -6.08 -4.23
N ILE A 49 2.65 -5.61 -3.05
CA ILE A 49 4.06 -5.43 -2.74
C ILE A 49 4.81 -6.77 -2.69
N LEU A 50 4.19 -7.84 -2.17
CA LEU A 50 4.78 -9.17 -2.19
C LEU A 50 4.94 -9.67 -3.62
N ASN A 51 3.91 -9.55 -4.45
CA ASN A 51 3.96 -10.00 -5.84
C ASN A 51 5.02 -9.22 -6.64
N ALA A 52 5.12 -7.91 -6.45
CA ALA A 52 6.14 -7.09 -7.10
C ALA A 52 7.56 -7.43 -6.64
N ARG A 53 7.77 -7.72 -5.35
CA ARG A 53 9.09 -8.11 -4.80
C ARG A 53 9.52 -9.53 -5.17
N ILE A 54 8.59 -10.43 -5.42
CA ILE A 54 8.85 -11.84 -5.74
C ILE A 54 8.93 -12.06 -7.25
N ASN A 55 7.95 -11.52 -7.99
CA ASN A 55 7.70 -11.82 -9.40
C ASN A 55 7.93 -10.63 -10.34
N GLY A 56 8.16 -9.43 -9.80
CA GLY A 56 8.49 -8.24 -10.57
C GLY A 56 7.28 -7.49 -11.12
N TYR A 57 7.52 -6.24 -11.53
CA TYR A 57 6.52 -5.32 -12.04
C TYR A 57 5.70 -5.90 -13.21
N GLN A 58 6.38 -6.45 -14.22
CA GLN A 58 5.71 -6.89 -15.45
C GLN A 58 4.71 -8.03 -15.18
N PHE A 59 5.10 -9.04 -14.40
CA PHE A 59 4.18 -10.11 -14.02
C PHE A 59 3.01 -9.58 -13.20
N HIS A 60 3.27 -8.65 -12.28
CA HIS A 60 2.23 -8.04 -11.46
C HIS A 60 1.16 -7.34 -12.32
N VAL A 61 1.56 -6.44 -13.22
CA VAL A 61 0.60 -5.72 -14.09
C VAL A 61 -0.07 -6.63 -15.12
N ASP A 62 0.62 -7.68 -15.57
CA ASP A 62 0.04 -8.68 -16.48
C ASP A 62 -1.01 -9.54 -15.76
N LEU A 63 -0.78 -9.91 -14.51
CA LEU A 63 -1.76 -10.63 -13.68
C LEU A 63 -3.01 -9.78 -13.43
N LEU A 64 -2.84 -8.53 -13.02
CA LEU A 64 -3.97 -7.64 -12.73
C LEU A 64 -4.75 -7.26 -14.00
N ALA A 65 -4.13 -7.33 -15.17
CA ALA A 65 -4.78 -7.16 -16.47
C ALA A 65 -5.30 -8.47 -17.10
N GLY A 66 -5.14 -9.62 -16.43
CA GLY A 66 -5.58 -10.94 -16.90
C GLY A 66 -4.79 -11.54 -18.05
N ARG A 67 -3.57 -11.05 -18.29
CA ARG A 67 -2.60 -11.64 -19.23
C ARG A 67 -1.82 -12.79 -18.60
N GLU A 68 -1.73 -12.81 -17.27
CA GLU A 68 -1.23 -13.94 -16.47
C GLU A 68 -2.36 -14.58 -15.66
N LYS A 69 -2.12 -15.81 -15.19
CA LYS A 69 -3.15 -16.60 -14.47
C LYS A 69 -3.00 -16.49 -12.96
N TRP A 70 -4.12 -16.37 -12.27
CA TRP A 70 -4.18 -16.46 -10.79
C TRP A 70 -3.78 -17.84 -10.28
N THR A 71 -3.93 -18.89 -11.09
CA THR A 71 -3.46 -20.26 -10.81
C THR A 71 -1.98 -20.49 -11.11
N ASP A 72 -1.21 -19.47 -11.52
CA ASP A 72 0.22 -19.61 -11.74
C ASP A 72 0.96 -19.90 -10.42
N ALA A 73 2.01 -20.71 -10.47
CA ALA A 73 2.83 -21.06 -9.30
C ALA A 73 3.49 -19.83 -8.67
N LYS A 74 3.77 -18.79 -9.45
CA LYS A 74 4.24 -17.48 -8.96
C LYS A 74 3.29 -16.83 -7.98
N VAL A 75 1.97 -16.97 -8.19
CA VAL A 75 0.95 -16.47 -7.26
C VAL A 75 0.92 -17.32 -5.99
N THR A 76 1.16 -18.63 -6.08
CA THR A 76 1.32 -19.50 -4.90
C THR A 76 2.51 -19.07 -4.05
N GLU A 77 3.60 -18.63 -4.67
CA GLU A 77 4.79 -18.12 -3.96
C GLU A 77 4.50 -16.84 -3.17
N VAL A 78 3.63 -15.96 -3.68
CA VAL A 78 3.13 -14.77 -2.96
C VAL A 78 2.44 -15.17 -1.66
N PHE A 79 1.46 -16.08 -1.73
CA PHE A 79 0.76 -16.55 -0.53
C PHE A 79 1.66 -17.36 0.42
N THR A 80 2.70 -18.01 -0.10
CA THR A 80 3.70 -18.71 0.70
C THR A 80 4.50 -17.72 1.55
N HIS A 81 4.98 -16.62 0.98
CA HIS A 81 5.64 -15.55 1.72
C HIS A 81 4.69 -14.84 2.67
N TRP A 82 3.47 -14.55 2.22
CA TRP A 82 2.45 -13.92 3.06
C TRP A 82 2.13 -14.76 4.31
N SER A 83 2.07 -16.08 4.16
CA SER A 83 1.83 -17.00 5.28
C SER A 83 2.91 -16.91 6.37
N GLN A 84 4.14 -16.51 6.03
CA GLN A 84 5.22 -16.31 7.00
C GLN A 84 4.99 -15.09 7.89
N LEU A 85 4.14 -14.15 7.48
CA LEU A 85 3.78 -12.97 8.27
C LEU A 85 2.69 -13.24 9.31
N LEU A 86 1.85 -14.27 9.10
CA LEU A 86 0.71 -14.59 9.98
C LEU A 86 1.08 -14.70 11.47
N PRO A 87 2.21 -15.31 11.88
CA PRO A 87 2.59 -15.38 13.29
C PRO A 87 2.89 -14.03 13.94
N TYR A 88 3.06 -12.96 13.15
CA TYR A 88 3.39 -11.61 13.61
C TYR A 88 2.20 -10.65 13.52
N MET A 89 1.09 -11.06 12.92
CA MET A 89 -0.12 -10.26 12.78
C MET A 89 -0.99 -10.28 14.04
N ASN A 90 -1.82 -9.26 14.20
CA ASN A 90 -2.89 -9.27 15.21
C ASN A 90 -3.91 -10.38 14.89
N PRO A 91 -4.52 -11.03 15.89
CA PRO A 91 -5.41 -12.17 15.66
C PRO A 91 -6.75 -11.80 15.01
N ASN A 92 -7.14 -10.52 15.06
CA ASN A 92 -8.43 -10.00 14.64
C ASN A 92 -8.36 -9.22 13.33
N VAL A 93 -7.49 -9.60 12.38
CA VAL A 93 -7.32 -8.92 11.07
C VAL A 93 -8.67 -8.68 10.39
N LEU A 94 -9.55 -9.69 10.36
CA LEU A 94 -10.85 -9.62 9.69
C LEU A 94 -11.89 -8.77 10.43
N ASP A 95 -11.63 -8.36 11.67
CA ASP A 95 -12.51 -7.52 12.47
C ASP A 95 -12.11 -6.04 12.40
N LEU A 96 -10.91 -5.74 11.91
CA LEU A 96 -10.36 -4.39 11.82
C LEU A 96 -10.39 -3.87 10.39
N GLU A 97 -10.78 -2.61 10.26
CA GLU A 97 -10.43 -1.78 9.11
C GLU A 97 -9.00 -1.22 9.32
N TRP A 98 -8.46 -0.55 8.31
CA TRP A 98 -7.12 0.05 8.36
C TRP A 98 -6.93 0.97 9.57
N ASP A 99 -7.94 1.73 9.97
CA ASP A 99 -7.87 2.68 11.07
C ASP A 99 -7.73 1.96 12.42
N GLY A 100 -8.41 0.83 12.59
CA GLY A 100 -8.25 -0.06 13.73
C GLY A 100 -6.83 -0.65 13.83
N ALA A 101 -6.24 -1.05 12.70
CA ALA A 101 -4.85 -1.51 12.66
C ALA A 101 -3.87 -0.36 12.96
N MET A 102 -4.11 0.82 12.40
CA MET A 102 -3.33 2.03 12.67
C MET A 102 -3.39 2.43 14.15
N GLN A 103 -4.53 2.27 14.81
CA GLN A 103 -4.66 2.52 16.25
C GLN A 103 -3.77 1.61 17.09
N LEU A 104 -3.51 0.36 16.66
CA LEU A 104 -2.54 -0.50 17.34
C LEU A 104 -1.12 0.09 17.29
N LEU A 105 -0.74 0.65 16.14
CA LEU A 105 0.56 1.31 15.98
C LEU A 105 0.64 2.61 16.79
N LEU A 106 -0.37 3.48 16.69
CA LEU A 106 -0.45 4.75 17.42
C LEU A 106 -0.39 4.54 18.94
N GLN A 107 -1.08 3.52 19.45
CA GLN A 107 -1.08 3.16 20.88
C GLN A 107 0.14 2.35 21.31
N LYS A 108 1.15 2.18 20.43
CA LYS A 108 2.39 1.43 20.66
C LYS A 108 2.13 -0.03 21.09
N LYS A 109 1.05 -0.62 20.59
CA LYS A 109 0.68 -2.05 20.73
C LYS A 109 1.20 -2.89 19.55
N ALA A 110 1.46 -2.24 18.42
CA ALA A 110 2.09 -2.84 17.25
C ALA A 110 3.43 -2.15 16.91
N GLY A 111 4.31 -2.92 16.26
CA GLY A 111 5.65 -2.55 15.87
C GLY A 111 5.74 -1.90 14.49
N SER A 112 4.96 -2.41 13.53
CA SER A 112 4.88 -1.89 12.17
C SER A 112 3.49 -2.09 11.59
N MET A 113 3.22 -1.42 10.48
CA MET A 113 2.03 -1.56 9.65
C MET A 113 2.41 -1.26 8.20
N LEU A 114 1.88 -2.03 7.26
CA LEU A 114 1.95 -1.68 5.83
C LEU A 114 0.63 -1.05 5.42
N MET A 115 0.68 0.21 5.01
CA MET A 115 -0.47 0.96 4.51
C MET A 115 0.02 2.21 3.76
N GLY A 116 -0.86 2.82 2.96
CA GLY A 116 -0.57 4.10 2.32
C GLY A 116 -0.22 5.18 3.34
N SER A 117 0.81 5.99 3.08
CA SER A 117 1.39 6.92 4.05
C SER A 117 0.47 8.08 4.47
N TRP A 118 -0.70 8.23 3.83
CA TRP A 118 -1.68 9.27 4.13
C TRP A 118 -2.20 9.20 5.58
N PHE A 119 -2.19 8.04 6.24
CA PHE A 119 -2.61 7.92 7.65
C PHE A 119 -1.66 8.67 8.61
N GLY A 120 -0.49 9.11 8.16
CA GLY A 120 0.39 9.98 8.95
C GLY A 120 -0.33 11.24 9.43
N GLY A 121 -1.33 11.72 8.69
CA GLY A 121 -2.23 12.80 9.15
C GLY A 121 -2.90 12.49 10.50
N ASN A 122 -3.32 11.25 10.74
CA ASN A 122 -3.98 10.85 11.99
C ASN A 122 -3.03 10.84 13.19
N PHE A 123 -1.74 10.53 12.98
CA PHE A 123 -0.73 10.67 14.04
C PHE A 123 -0.54 12.15 14.40
N LYS A 124 -0.56 13.03 13.40
CA LYS A 124 -0.44 14.48 13.58
C LYS A 124 -1.66 15.10 14.26
N GLU A 125 -2.85 14.62 13.95
CA GLU A 125 -4.10 14.97 14.66
C GLU A 125 -4.02 14.59 16.14
N GLN A 126 -3.41 13.45 16.46
CA GLN A 126 -3.22 13.01 17.84
C GLN A 126 -2.19 13.87 18.59
N SER A 127 -0.97 14.01 18.06
CA SER A 127 0.02 14.98 18.55
C SER A 127 1.20 15.13 17.59
N GLN A 128 1.89 16.27 17.63
CA GLN A 128 3.15 16.44 16.88
C GLN A 128 4.22 15.42 17.32
N ALA A 129 4.23 15.02 18.59
CA ALA A 129 5.20 14.05 19.10
C ALA A 129 4.95 12.63 18.57
N ASP A 130 3.69 12.23 18.37
CA ASP A 130 3.36 10.94 17.77
C ASP A 130 3.70 10.93 16.27
N TYR A 131 3.44 12.04 15.57
CA TYR A 131 3.85 12.21 14.18
C TYR A 131 5.38 12.18 14.00
N ASP A 132 6.12 12.84 14.89
CA ASP A 132 7.59 12.85 14.85
C ASP A 132 8.22 11.49 15.24
N ASP A 133 7.49 10.60 15.92
CA ASP A 133 7.91 9.21 16.25
C ASP A 133 7.52 8.20 15.15
N LEU A 134 6.82 8.64 14.10
CA LEU A 134 6.45 7.82 12.94
C LEU A 134 7.56 7.87 11.88
N SER A 135 7.91 6.71 11.34
CA SER A 135 8.86 6.59 10.23
C SER A 135 8.40 5.55 9.21
N ILE A 136 8.84 5.72 7.96
CA ILE A 136 8.61 4.77 6.87
C ILE A 136 9.86 3.91 6.70
N ILE A 137 9.65 2.60 6.75
CA ILE A 137 10.67 1.61 6.38
C ILE A 137 10.29 1.09 4.99
N PRO A 138 11.14 1.28 3.96
CA PRO A 138 10.85 0.73 2.65
C PRO A 138 10.68 -0.78 2.74
N PHE A 139 9.61 -1.32 2.13
CA PHE A 139 9.39 -2.76 2.11
C PHE A 139 10.61 -3.46 1.47
N PRO A 140 11.23 -4.43 2.16
CA PRO A 140 12.56 -4.93 1.83
C PRO A 140 12.57 -5.70 0.51
N GLU A 141 13.77 -5.97 0.01
CA GLU A 141 13.99 -6.91 -1.08
C GLU A 141 13.58 -8.34 -0.67
N ILE A 142 12.99 -9.09 -1.61
CA ILE A 142 12.80 -10.55 -1.49
C ILE A 142 13.62 -11.25 -2.59
N ASN A 143 13.43 -10.84 -3.85
CA ASN A 143 14.19 -11.32 -4.99
C ASN A 143 15.16 -10.22 -5.51
N PRO A 144 16.49 -10.44 -5.52
CA PRO A 144 17.46 -9.48 -6.02
C PRO A 144 17.27 -9.06 -7.49
N GLU A 145 16.58 -9.88 -8.31
CA GLU A 145 16.24 -9.53 -9.69
C GLU A 145 15.24 -8.36 -9.77
N HIS A 146 14.40 -8.20 -8.75
CA HIS A 146 13.36 -7.16 -8.70
C HIS A 146 13.67 -6.08 -7.66
N GLY A 147 14.57 -6.36 -6.71
CA GLY A 147 15.04 -5.39 -5.73
C GLY A 147 13.89 -4.68 -5.01
N ARG A 148 13.98 -3.35 -4.92
CA ARG A 148 12.89 -2.46 -4.51
C ARG A 148 12.35 -1.62 -5.67
N ASP A 149 12.39 -2.17 -6.89
CA ASP A 149 12.11 -1.43 -8.13
C ASP A 149 10.65 -0.97 -8.28
N THR A 150 9.71 -1.48 -7.48
CA THR A 150 8.28 -1.20 -7.62
C THR A 150 7.67 -0.74 -6.29
N ILE A 151 6.75 0.21 -6.33
CA ILE A 151 5.94 0.61 -5.18
C ILE A 151 4.54 1.00 -5.64
N ASP A 152 3.53 0.69 -4.82
CA ASP A 152 2.23 1.32 -4.96
C ASP A 152 2.31 2.77 -4.49
N ALA A 153 2.16 3.69 -5.42
CA ALA A 153 1.96 5.11 -5.12
C ALA A 153 0.81 5.61 -5.99
N PRO A 154 -0.45 5.38 -5.56
CA PRO A 154 -1.62 5.82 -6.30
C PRO A 154 -1.56 7.33 -6.57
N ILE A 155 -1.68 7.70 -7.85
CA ILE A 155 -1.65 9.07 -8.31
C ILE A 155 -3.08 9.54 -8.52
N ASP A 156 -3.47 10.58 -7.79
CA ASP A 156 -4.73 11.27 -8.02
C ASP A 156 -4.55 12.37 -9.08
N GLY A 157 -5.62 12.63 -9.82
CA GLY A 157 -5.61 13.62 -10.89
C GLY A 157 -7.02 14.06 -11.28
N TRP A 158 -7.07 14.86 -12.34
CA TRP A 158 -8.31 15.46 -12.83
C TRP A 158 -8.54 15.04 -14.29
N CYS A 159 -9.80 14.83 -14.67
CA CYS A 159 -10.18 14.52 -16.05
C CYS A 159 -11.38 15.37 -16.49
N VAL A 160 -11.46 15.67 -17.79
CA VAL A 160 -12.66 16.29 -18.41
C VAL A 160 -13.51 15.19 -19.01
N ALA A 161 -14.77 15.11 -18.58
CA ALA A 161 -15.72 14.16 -19.13
C ALA A 161 -15.98 14.46 -20.62
N ALA A 162 -15.86 13.45 -21.47
CA ALA A 162 -16.02 13.61 -22.92
C ALA A 162 -17.39 14.18 -23.32
N ASN A 163 -18.43 13.85 -22.56
CA ASN A 163 -19.81 14.31 -22.77
C ASN A 163 -20.18 15.56 -21.93
N GLY A 164 -19.20 16.29 -21.40
CA GLY A 164 -19.42 17.52 -20.65
C GLY A 164 -20.05 18.63 -21.51
N THR A 165 -20.79 19.52 -20.85
CA THR A 165 -21.46 20.66 -21.52
C THR A 165 -20.55 21.89 -21.68
N ASN A 166 -19.36 21.89 -21.07
CA ASN A 166 -18.37 22.97 -21.14
C ASN A 166 -16.94 22.40 -21.11
N ASN A 167 -16.55 21.68 -22.17
CA ASN A 167 -15.25 21.02 -22.23
C ASN A 167 -14.08 22.02 -22.30
N ASP A 168 -14.26 23.20 -22.92
CA ASP A 168 -13.23 24.24 -22.96
C ASP A 168 -12.92 24.78 -21.56
N GLY A 169 -13.96 25.06 -20.76
CA GLY A 169 -13.78 25.45 -19.36
C GLY A 169 -13.11 24.35 -18.52
N GLY A 170 -13.49 23.09 -18.75
CA GLY A 170 -12.84 21.94 -18.13
C GLY A 170 -11.36 21.82 -18.50
N ALA A 171 -11.01 22.01 -19.77
CA ALA A 171 -9.62 21.97 -20.25
C ALA A 171 -8.77 23.08 -19.61
N ASN A 172 -9.31 24.31 -19.52
CA ASN A 172 -8.64 25.41 -18.83
C ASN A 172 -8.43 25.10 -17.34
N PHE A 173 -9.40 24.44 -16.70
CA PHE A 173 -9.24 24.00 -15.31
C PHE A 173 -8.13 22.94 -15.17
N LEU A 174 -8.05 21.96 -16.09
CA LEU A 174 -6.97 20.96 -16.07
C LEU A 174 -5.58 21.60 -16.25
N GLU A 175 -5.46 22.60 -17.13
CA GLU A 175 -4.19 23.33 -17.32
C GLU A 175 -3.76 24.01 -16.01
N PHE A 176 -4.69 24.63 -15.30
CA PHE A 176 -4.42 25.19 -13.97
C PHE A 176 -4.09 24.10 -12.94
N ALA A 177 -4.96 23.09 -12.81
CA ALA A 177 -4.90 22.08 -11.76
C ALA A 177 -3.65 21.19 -11.86
N GLY A 178 -3.19 20.88 -13.09
CA GLY A 178 -1.94 20.17 -13.35
C GLY A 178 -0.69 21.07 -13.35
N GLY A 179 -0.87 22.40 -13.38
CA GLY A 179 0.20 23.37 -13.28
C GLY A 179 0.75 23.52 -11.86
N MET A 180 1.91 24.17 -11.73
CA MET A 180 2.60 24.34 -10.43
C MET A 180 1.71 25.01 -9.37
N GLU A 181 0.93 26.02 -9.76
CA GLU A 181 0.03 26.74 -8.87
C GLU A 181 -1.10 25.84 -8.36
N GLY A 182 -1.78 25.10 -9.26
CA GLY A 182 -2.86 24.21 -8.89
C GLY A 182 -2.41 23.03 -8.03
N VAL A 183 -1.26 22.44 -8.33
CA VAL A 183 -0.66 21.39 -7.50
C VAL A 183 -0.27 21.94 -6.14
N THR A 184 0.34 23.13 -6.06
CA THR A 184 0.67 23.78 -4.77
C THR A 184 -0.58 24.06 -3.94
N ALA A 185 -1.66 24.51 -4.57
CA ALA A 185 -2.94 24.72 -3.89
C ALA A 185 -3.53 23.41 -3.36
N THR A 186 -3.40 22.32 -4.11
CA THR A 186 -3.84 20.97 -3.69
C THR A 186 -3.02 20.47 -2.50
N LEU A 187 -1.70 20.61 -2.53
CA LEU A 187 -0.81 20.21 -1.43
C LEU A 187 -1.02 21.05 -0.15
N ALA A 188 -1.56 22.26 -0.27
CA ALA A 188 -1.92 23.10 0.86
C ALA A 188 -3.29 22.73 1.49
N ALA A 189 -3.98 21.72 0.94
CA ALA A 189 -5.26 21.26 1.47
C ALA A 189 -5.13 20.76 2.91
N LYS A 190 -6.22 20.95 3.65
CA LYS A 190 -6.35 20.56 5.05
C LYS A 190 -7.54 19.64 5.21
N ASP A 191 -7.46 18.74 6.19
CA ASP A 191 -8.60 17.93 6.58
C ASP A 191 -9.71 18.76 7.26
N ALA A 192 -10.80 18.09 7.65
CA ALA A 192 -11.95 18.71 8.30
C ALA A 192 -11.61 19.41 9.63
N ASN A 193 -10.48 19.05 10.26
CA ASN A 193 -10.00 19.61 11.52
C ASN A 193 -8.95 20.72 11.30
N GLY A 194 -8.59 21.01 10.05
CA GLY A 194 -7.64 22.06 9.68
C GLY A 194 -6.17 21.63 9.74
N ALA A 195 -5.87 20.34 9.89
CA ALA A 195 -4.51 19.82 9.83
C ALA A 195 -4.09 19.58 8.37
N LEU A 196 -2.80 19.79 8.08
CA LEU A 196 -2.25 19.50 6.76
C LEU A 196 -2.21 17.99 6.52
N ILE A 197 -2.68 17.58 5.35
CA ILE A 197 -2.58 16.19 4.89
C ILE A 197 -1.17 16.01 4.27
N PRO A 198 -0.33 15.07 4.75
CA PRO A 198 1.06 14.93 4.29
C PRO A 198 1.14 14.22 2.93
N MET A 199 0.60 14.87 1.90
CA MET A 199 0.67 14.42 0.50
C MET A 199 1.97 14.91 -0.16
N THR A 200 2.39 14.21 -1.21
CA THR A 200 3.52 14.60 -2.07
C THR A 200 3.08 14.83 -3.50
N SER A 201 3.84 15.64 -4.25
CA SER A 201 3.62 15.82 -5.68
C SER A 201 4.23 14.70 -6.52
N ALA A 202 3.53 14.28 -7.55
CA ALA A 202 4.10 13.46 -8.63
C ALA A 202 4.94 14.28 -9.63
N ASN A 203 4.90 15.62 -9.56
CA ASN A 203 5.68 16.50 -10.41
C ASN A 203 7.06 16.75 -9.79
N SER A 204 8.13 16.28 -10.45
CA SER A 204 9.51 16.43 -9.98
C SER A 204 10.03 17.88 -9.96
N GLY A 205 9.30 18.82 -10.57
CA GLY A 205 9.58 20.25 -10.51
C GLY A 205 8.95 20.96 -9.31
N GLN A 206 8.11 20.28 -8.52
CA GLN A 206 7.47 20.87 -7.35
C GLN A 206 8.51 21.28 -6.31
N ASP A 207 8.33 22.44 -5.68
CA ASP A 207 9.16 22.84 -4.54
C ASP A 207 8.88 21.94 -3.34
N THR A 208 9.89 21.16 -2.94
CA THR A 208 9.85 20.26 -1.78
C THR A 208 10.60 20.83 -0.57
N SER A 209 11.05 22.10 -0.61
CA SER A 209 11.85 22.72 0.46
C SER A 209 11.11 22.81 1.80
N THR A 210 9.78 22.85 1.75
CA THR A 210 8.89 22.91 2.93
C THR A 210 8.44 21.53 3.42
N TYR A 211 8.83 20.45 2.75
CA TYR A 211 8.45 19.10 3.16
C TYR A 211 9.06 18.76 4.51
N ASP A 212 8.23 18.17 5.38
CA ASP A 212 8.67 17.69 6.68
C ASP A 212 9.47 16.37 6.57
N ALA A 213 9.92 15.85 7.70
CA ALA A 213 10.75 14.65 7.73
C ALA A 213 10.00 13.43 7.14
N PHE A 214 8.73 13.26 7.49
CA PHE A 214 7.92 12.15 7.02
C PHE A 214 7.66 12.23 5.50
N GLN A 215 7.37 13.43 4.98
CA GLN A 215 7.26 13.63 3.52
C GLN A 215 8.57 13.36 2.77
N LYS A 216 9.73 13.64 3.39
CA LYS A 216 11.03 13.29 2.79
C LYS A 216 11.28 11.78 2.78
N GLU A 217 10.82 11.04 3.78
CA GLU A 217 10.85 9.58 3.76
C GLU A 217 9.93 9.00 2.68
N GLN A 218 8.75 9.59 2.46
CA GLN A 218 7.87 9.24 1.33
C GLN A 218 8.60 9.41 -0.01
N LEU A 219 9.24 10.57 -0.22
CA LEU A 219 10.04 10.85 -1.42
C LEU A 219 11.22 9.89 -1.57
N ALA A 220 11.89 9.52 -0.47
CA ALA A 220 13.00 8.59 -0.51
C ALA A 220 12.55 7.20 -1.01
N VAL A 221 11.43 6.69 -0.50
CA VAL A 221 10.84 5.41 -0.95
C VAL A 221 10.47 5.47 -2.43
N MET A 222 9.77 6.52 -2.86
CA MET A 222 9.38 6.68 -4.27
C MET A 222 10.59 6.86 -5.19
N GLY A 223 11.65 7.54 -4.72
CA GLY A 223 12.87 7.79 -5.48
C GLY A 223 13.72 6.54 -5.75
N GLU A 224 13.51 5.46 -5.00
CA GLU A 224 14.13 4.17 -5.27
C GLU A 224 13.39 3.35 -6.35
N ALA A 225 12.10 3.61 -6.54
CA ALA A 225 11.27 2.83 -7.45
C ALA A 225 11.55 3.20 -8.92
N LYS A 226 11.68 2.17 -9.75
CA LYS A 226 11.70 2.30 -11.22
C LYS A 226 10.29 2.31 -11.81
N TYR A 227 9.36 1.66 -11.12
CA TYR A 227 7.98 1.47 -11.54
C TYR A 227 7.03 1.88 -10.41
N ILE A 228 5.97 2.61 -10.77
CA ILE A 228 4.89 2.98 -9.87
C ILE A 228 3.64 2.21 -10.30
N THR A 229 3.10 1.42 -9.39
CA THR A 229 1.77 0.78 -9.50
C THR A 229 0.74 1.64 -8.76
N GLN A 230 -0.54 1.46 -9.11
CA GLN A 230 -1.63 2.32 -8.64
C GLN A 230 -2.46 1.68 -7.53
N PHE A 231 -1.97 0.61 -6.91
CA PHE A 231 -2.70 -0.30 -6.01
C PHE A 231 -3.70 -1.20 -6.78
N LEU A 232 -3.92 -2.42 -6.26
CA LEU A 232 -4.68 -3.48 -6.93
C LEU A 232 -6.01 -2.99 -7.50
N ASP A 233 -6.78 -2.23 -6.72
CA ASP A 233 -8.12 -1.79 -7.11
C ASP A 233 -8.16 -0.74 -8.23
N ARG A 234 -7.01 -0.12 -8.55
CA ARG A 234 -6.83 0.79 -9.69
C ARG A 234 -6.09 0.14 -10.85
N ASP A 235 -5.21 -0.84 -10.59
CA ASP A 235 -4.45 -1.56 -11.62
C ASP A 235 -5.22 -2.78 -12.19
N THR A 236 -6.28 -3.23 -11.52
CA THR A 236 -7.26 -4.17 -12.06
C THR A 236 -8.64 -3.55 -12.22
N ARG A 237 -9.57 -4.30 -12.79
CA ARG A 237 -10.95 -3.87 -13.01
C ARG A 237 -11.76 -3.85 -11.69
N PRO A 238 -12.60 -2.83 -11.45
CA PRO A 238 -13.30 -2.65 -10.18
C PRO A 238 -14.35 -3.72 -9.89
N ASP A 239 -14.92 -4.34 -10.92
CA ASP A 239 -15.83 -5.49 -10.80
C ASP A 239 -15.10 -6.81 -10.49
N PHE A 240 -13.77 -6.78 -10.36
CA PHE A 240 -12.96 -7.88 -9.87
C PHE A 240 -12.29 -7.55 -8.53
N ALA A 241 -11.65 -6.39 -8.38
CA ALA A 241 -10.91 -6.03 -7.16
C ALA A 241 -11.75 -6.18 -5.88
N GLY A 242 -12.75 -5.32 -5.70
CA GLY A 242 -13.58 -5.31 -4.50
C GLY A 242 -14.48 -6.56 -4.38
N PRO A 243 -15.28 -6.91 -5.41
CA PRO A 243 -16.22 -8.01 -5.30
C PRO A 243 -15.61 -9.41 -5.26
N VAL A 244 -14.39 -9.60 -5.77
CA VAL A 244 -13.76 -10.92 -5.92
C VAL A 244 -12.46 -11.03 -5.13
N VAL A 245 -11.49 -10.15 -5.35
CA VAL A 245 -10.16 -10.26 -4.71
C VAL A 245 -10.25 -10.06 -3.21
N GLY A 246 -10.97 -9.03 -2.74
CA GLY A 246 -11.13 -8.78 -1.31
C GLY A 246 -11.72 -9.98 -0.55
N PRO A 247 -12.90 -10.51 -0.92
CA PRO A 247 -13.46 -11.70 -0.31
C PRO A 247 -12.57 -12.95 -0.40
N ALA A 248 -11.77 -13.07 -1.47
CA ALA A 248 -10.84 -14.19 -1.64
C ALA A 248 -9.67 -14.12 -0.64
N ILE A 249 -9.09 -12.93 -0.43
CA ILE A 249 -8.06 -12.69 0.60
C ILE A 249 -8.65 -12.87 2.01
N GLN A 250 -9.86 -12.38 2.26
CA GLN A 250 -10.55 -12.62 3.54
C GLN A 250 -10.79 -14.13 3.79
N SER A 251 -11.12 -14.89 2.74
CA SER A 251 -11.23 -16.34 2.81
C SER A 251 -9.87 -17.00 3.08
N TRP A 252 -8.78 -16.46 2.54
CA TRP A 252 -7.42 -16.91 2.84
C TRP A 252 -7.07 -16.71 4.31
N PHE A 253 -7.36 -15.55 4.91
CA PHE A 253 -7.13 -15.37 6.35
C PHE A 253 -7.89 -16.37 7.22
N LYS A 254 -9.08 -16.82 6.79
CA LYS A 254 -9.86 -17.86 7.50
C LYS A 254 -9.23 -19.25 7.37
N ASN A 255 -8.63 -19.57 6.23
CA ASN A 255 -7.91 -20.82 6.03
C ASN A 255 -6.67 -20.65 5.13
N PRO A 256 -5.52 -20.25 5.70
CA PRO A 256 -4.33 -19.92 4.91
C PRO A 256 -3.73 -21.09 4.13
N LYS A 257 -4.15 -22.33 4.44
CA LYS A 257 -3.70 -23.55 3.76
C LYS A 257 -4.39 -23.79 2.42
N ASP A 258 -5.51 -23.11 2.15
CA ASP A 258 -6.36 -23.34 0.97
C ASP A 258 -5.96 -22.48 -0.24
N VAL A 259 -4.67 -22.16 -0.40
CA VAL A 259 -4.18 -21.24 -1.45
C VAL A 259 -4.66 -21.65 -2.84
N SER A 260 -4.62 -22.95 -3.19
CA SER A 260 -5.09 -23.42 -4.49
C SER A 260 -6.57 -23.12 -4.73
N LYS A 261 -7.42 -23.30 -3.72
CA LYS A 261 -8.86 -23.01 -3.81
C LYS A 261 -9.13 -21.51 -4.02
N ILE A 262 -8.33 -20.65 -3.41
CA ILE A 262 -8.41 -19.20 -3.60
C ILE A 262 -7.99 -18.85 -5.03
N GLN A 263 -6.87 -19.37 -5.50
CA GLN A 263 -6.40 -19.17 -6.87
C GLN A 263 -7.41 -19.66 -7.92
N ASP A 264 -7.99 -20.84 -7.72
CA ASP A 264 -9.04 -21.39 -8.58
C ASP A 264 -10.28 -20.48 -8.60
N THR A 265 -10.67 -19.94 -7.44
CA THR A 265 -11.80 -19.01 -7.33
C THR A 265 -11.50 -17.72 -8.09
N LEU A 266 -10.33 -17.12 -7.87
CA LEU A 266 -9.90 -15.89 -8.54
C LEU A 266 -9.86 -16.08 -10.07
N GLN A 267 -9.28 -17.19 -10.55
CA GLN A 267 -9.20 -17.48 -11.97
C GLN A 267 -10.59 -17.73 -12.58
N ALA A 268 -11.43 -18.54 -11.94
CA ALA A 268 -12.77 -18.83 -12.47
C ALA A 268 -13.65 -17.58 -12.52
N GLN A 269 -13.53 -16.68 -11.53
CA GLN A 269 -14.25 -15.41 -11.55
C GLN A 269 -13.70 -14.48 -12.62
N TRP A 270 -12.38 -14.41 -12.82
CA TRP A 270 -11.79 -13.63 -13.92
C TRP A 270 -12.28 -14.11 -15.29
N ASP A 271 -12.22 -15.42 -15.54
CA ASP A 271 -12.64 -16.03 -16.81
C ASP A 271 -14.15 -15.83 -17.10
N ALA A 272 -14.95 -15.62 -16.06
CA ALA A 272 -16.38 -15.35 -16.18
C ALA A 272 -16.72 -13.88 -16.50
N LEU A 273 -15.75 -12.97 -16.37
CA LEU A 273 -15.97 -11.55 -16.66
C LEU A 273 -15.98 -11.31 -18.18
N PRO A 274 -16.76 -10.32 -18.66
CA PRO A 274 -16.71 -9.93 -20.06
C PRO A 274 -15.30 -9.41 -20.41
N PRO A 275 -14.88 -9.47 -21.69
CA PRO A 275 -13.60 -8.88 -22.10
C PRO A 275 -13.49 -7.41 -21.65
N LEU A 276 -12.27 -6.99 -21.30
CA LEU A 276 -11.98 -5.57 -21.06
C LEU A 276 -12.33 -4.77 -22.31
N ALA A 277 -13.16 -3.75 -22.15
CA ALA A 277 -13.63 -2.87 -23.22
C ALA A 277 -12.54 -1.94 -23.74
#